data_AF-A0A953DKH6-F1
#
_entry.id   AF-A0A953DKH6-F1
#
_cell.length_a   1.000
_cell.length_b   1.000
_cell.length_c   1.000
_cell.angle_alpha   90.00
_cell.angle_beta   90.00
_cell.angle_gamma   90.00
#
_symmetry.space_group_name_H-M   'P 1'
#
loop_
_entity.id
_entity.type
_entity.pdbx_description
1 polymer ?
#
loop_
_entity_poly.entity_id
_entity_poly.type
_entity_poly.pdbx_seq_one_letter_code
_entity_poly.pdbx_strand_id
1 'polypeptide(L)' 'MLTYQEAQQLQMLIQQEAPQVEVRILSEVGQPDYYYLAIYLHGQPRFVVRSLDQWHQRKRTLKL' A
#
# COMPACT_ATOMS: atom_id res chain seq x y z
N MET A 1 -3.13 2.92 11.29
CA MET A 1 -2.59 3.96 10.39
C MET A 1 -1.08 3.93 10.51
N LEU A 2 -0.36 4.20 9.43
CA LEU A 2 1.08 3.98 9.37
C LEU A 2 1.82 5.29 9.63
N THR A 3 2.90 5.25 10.39
CA THR A 3 3.98 6.23 10.28
C THR A 3 4.65 6.13 8.91
N TYR A 4 5.45 7.14 8.54
CA TYR A 4 6.19 7.09 7.28
C TYR A 4 7.13 5.88 7.21
N GLN A 5 7.80 5.55 8.32
CA GLN A 5 8.72 4.40 8.39
C GLN A 5 7.97 3.07 8.22
N GLU A 6 6.82 2.89 8.88
CA GLU A 6 5.99 1.70 8.69
C GLU A 6 5.46 1.60 7.25
N ALA A 7 5.14 2.74 6.62
CA ALA A 7 4.71 2.76 5.22
C ALA A 7 5.83 2.34 4.25
N GLN A 8 7.07 2.75 4.50
CA GLN A 8 8.24 2.30 3.73
C GLN A 8 8.49 0.79 3.91
N GLN A 9 8.41 0.28 5.14
CA GLN A 9 8.55 -1.15 5.40
C GLN A 9 7.48 -1.97 4.68
N LEU A 10 6.22 -1.51 4.73
CA LEU A 10 5.13 -2.18 4.03
C LEU A 10 5.29 -2.09 2.50
N GLN A 11 5.78 -0.96 1.96
CA GLN A 11 6.03 -0.81 0.53
C GLN A 11 7.06 -1.84 0.04
N MET A 12 8.16 -2.02 0.77
CA MET A 12 9.17 -3.02 0.43
C MET A 12 8.60 -4.43 0.43
N LEU A 13 7.80 -4.78 1.45
CA LEU A 13 7.16 -6.09 1.53
C LEU A 13 6.21 -6.32 0.35
N ILE A 14 5.37 -5.34 0.01
CA ILE A 14 4.45 -5.45 -1.14
C ILE A 14 5.23 -5.63 -2.44
N GLN A 15 6.31 -4.87 -2.63
CA GLN A 15 7.13 -4.97 -3.85
C GLN A 15 7.82 -6.34 -3.99
N GLN A 16 8.17 -6.98 -2.87
CA GLN A 16 8.72 -8.35 -2.86
C GLN A 16 7.65 -9.40 -3.16
N GLU A 17 6.46 -9.28 -2.58
CA GLU A 17 5.37 -10.24 -2.76
C GLU A 17 4.62 -10.10 -4.09
N ALA A 18 4.59 -8.90 -4.66
CA ALA A 18 3.81 -8.55 -5.84
C ALA A 18 4.58 -7.54 -6.73
N PRO A 19 5.66 -7.95 -7.40
CA PRO A 19 6.52 -7.02 -8.13
C PRO A 19 5.82 -6.29 -9.28
N GLN A 20 4.70 -6.81 -9.79
CA GLN A 20 3.91 -6.17 -10.85
C GLN A 20 3.00 -5.03 -10.36
N VAL A 21 2.83 -4.82 -9.04
CA VAL A 21 2.08 -3.65 -8.55
C VAL A 21 3.00 -2.44 -8.38
N GLU A 22 2.46 -1.26 -8.63
CA GLU A 22 3.08 0.00 -8.26
C GLU A 22 2.49 0.48 -6.93
N VAL A 23 3.35 0.94 -6.02
CA VAL A 23 2.98 1.31 -4.67
C VAL A 23 3.42 2.73 -4.38
N ARG A 24 2.47 3.60 -4.01
CA ARG A 24 2.74 4.99 -3.63
C ARG A 24 2.38 5.24 -2.17
N ILE A 25 3.30 5.81 -1.41
CA ILE A 25 3.05 6.26 -0.04
C ILE A 25 2.45 7.66 -0.10
N LEU A 26 1.30 7.85 0.53
CA LEU A 26 0.56 9.11 0.55
C LEU A 26 0.20 9.48 1.99
N SER A 27 0.18 10.78 2.31
CA SER A 27 -0.28 11.30 3.59
C SER A 27 -1.81 11.26 3.69
N GLU A 28 -2.34 10.95 4.87
CA GLU A 28 -3.77 10.97 5.16
C GLU A 28 -4.29 12.41 5.25
N VAL A 29 -5.46 12.66 4.65
CA VAL A 29 -6.02 14.01 4.61
C VAL A 29 -6.48 14.41 6.01
N GLY A 30 -6.00 15.56 6.49
CA GLY A 30 -6.28 16.05 7.84
C GLY A 30 -5.43 15.40 8.95
N GLN A 31 -4.51 14.50 8.57
CA GLN A 31 -3.64 13.77 9.50
C GLN A 31 -2.22 13.60 8.91
N PRO A 32 -1.42 14.68 8.89
CA PRO A 32 -0.15 14.73 8.14
C PRO A 32 0.93 13.75 8.62
N ASP A 33 0.85 13.29 9.87
CA ASP A 33 1.80 12.31 10.43
C ASP A 33 1.43 10.86 10.09
N TYR A 34 0.28 10.65 9.46
CA TYR A 34 -0.23 9.34 9.10
C TYR A 34 -0.22 9.13 7.59
N TYR A 35 0.16 7.92 7.21
CA TYR A 35 0.38 7.53 5.82
C TYR A 35 -0.42 6.27 5.49
N TYR A 36 -0.69 6.11 4.20
CA TYR A 36 -1.26 4.91 3.61
C TYR A 36 -0.58 4.61 2.27
N LEU A 37 -0.74 3.37 1.81
CA LEU A 37 -0.18 2.95 0.53
C LEU A 37 -1.30 2.83 -0.49
N ALA A 38 -1.19 3.56 -1.60
CA ALA A 38 -2.04 3.40 -2.77
C ALA A 38 -1.42 2.37 -3.71
N ILE A 39 -2.20 1.35 -4.06
CA ILE A 39 -1.81 0.22 -4.90
C ILE A 39 -2.37 0.40 -6.30
N TYR A 40 -1.49 0.31 -7.28
CA TYR A 40 -1.80 0.40 -8.71
C TYR A 40 -1.38 -0.89 -9.41
N LEU A 41 -2.12 -1.30 -10.43
CA LEU A 41 -1.76 -2.42 -11.30
C LEU A 41 -1.92 -1.97 -12.76
N HIS A 42 -0.84 -2.04 -13.52
CA HIS A 42 -0.78 -1.50 -14.89
C HIS A 42 -1.20 -0.02 -14.97
N GLY A 43 -0.75 0.80 -14.01
CA GLY A 43 -1.07 2.23 -13.93
C GLY A 43 -2.49 2.55 -13.45
N GLN A 44 -3.35 1.56 -13.25
CA GLN A 44 -4.72 1.78 -12.75
C GLN A 44 -4.80 1.62 -11.23
N PRO A 45 -5.47 2.54 -10.52
CA PRO A 45 -5.68 2.41 -9.09
C PRO A 45 -6.54 1.18 -8.78
N ARG A 46 -6.16 0.42 -7.75
CA ARG A 46 -6.92 -0.74 -7.28
C ARG A 46 -7.50 -0.48 -5.91
N PHE A 47 -6.65 -0.22 -4.93
CA PHE A 47 -7.09 0.03 -3.56
C PHE A 47 -5.99 0.69 -2.74
N VAL A 48 -6.37 1.15 -1.55
CA VAL A 48 -5.44 1.64 -0.52
C VAL A 48 -5.32 0.63 0.61
N VAL A 49 -4.17 0.61 1.29
CA VAL A 49 -3.95 -0.16 2.52
C VAL A 49 -3.32 0.72 3.60
N ARG A 50 -3.75 0.51 4.85
CA ARG A 50 -3.32 1.26 6.04
C ARG A 50 -2.66 0.38 7.10
N SER A 51 -2.45 -0.89 6.80
CA SER A 51 -1.80 -1.89 7.65
C SER A 51 -1.40 -3.12 6.83
N LEU A 52 -0.53 -3.94 7.41
CA LEU A 52 -0.15 -5.24 6.85
C LEU A 52 -1.35 -6.19 6.70
N ASP A 53 -2.26 -6.21 7.67
CA ASP A 53 -3.46 -7.05 7.61
C ASP A 53 -4.36 -6.68 6.42
N GLN A 54 -4.54 -5.39 6.16
CA GLN A 54 -5.30 -4.93 4.99
C GLN A 54 -4.64 -5.36 3.69
N TRP A 55 -3.30 -5.35 3.62
CA TRP A 55 -2.58 -5.90 2.47
C TRP A 55 -2.84 -7.40 2.30
N HIS A 56 -2.69 -8.21 3.35
CA HIS A 56 -2.93 -9.66 3.29
C HIS A 56 -4.35 -10.03 2.89
N GLN A 57 -5.34 -9.25 3.34
CA GLN A 57 -6.74 -9.43 2.95
C GLN A 57 -6.96 -9.03 1.49
N ARG A 58 -6.47 -7.86 1.07
CA ARG A 58 -6.78 -7.28 -0.24
C ARG A 58 -5.93 -7.83 -1.38
N LYS A 59 -4.71 -8.30 -1.14
CA LYS A 59 -3.83 -8.84 -2.21
C LYS A 59 -4.47 -10.01 -2.96
N ARG A 60 -5.36 -10.77 -2.31
CA ARG A 60 -6.14 -11.86 -2.93
C ARG A 60 -7.09 -11.38 -4.05
N THR A 61 -7.42 -10.10 -4.08
CA THR A 61 -8.28 -9.48 -5.11
C THR A 61 -7.48 -9.03 -6.33
N LEU A 62 -6.16 -8.90 -6.21
CA LEU A 62 -5.27 -8.68 -7.32
C LEU A 62 -5.14 -10.04 -8.04
N LYS A 63 -5.80 -10.18 -9.19
CA LYS A 63 -5.66 -11.35 -10.06
C LYS A 63 -4.30 -11.28 -10.78
N LEU A 64 -3.23 -11.43 -9.99
CA LEU A 64 -1.83 -11.28 -10.37
C LEU A 64 -1.30 -12.44 -11.20
#